data_AF-A0A2V8VUK2-F1
#
_entry.id   AF-A0A2V8VUK2-F1
#
_cell.length_a   1.000
_cell.length_b   1.000
_cell.length_c   1.000
_cell.angle_alpha   90.00
_cell.angle_beta   90.00
_cell.angle_gamma   90.00
#
_symmetry.space_group_name_H-M   'P 1'
#
loop_
_entity.id
_entity.type
_entity.pdbx_description
1 polymer ?
#
loop_
_entity_poly.entity_id
_entity_poly.type
_entity_poly.pdbx_seq_one_letter_code
_entity_poly.pdbx_strand_id
1 'polypeptide(L)'
;MFVLHAVFLGQHRFVINYSDDEPLSRLHLFAGLFTFGLVPLWLAARAAARIPPVTSLSIILVVFGAVSLAAILTSPTRSQDLNLNLLLAKGFTAYGMNPYQTAPLMLQKDPWSPPSLSWSGQPMTHGPVWVLLLASITACTYSLRMAFVLVKLTALVALAAGGIFLWKIMALQGRAVGDRTGVLAILAWNPFVLQTALVDAHNDVLILVAILASYLCFLTRRYRLSIMALMLGGFVKFALWPLMLVPVAYLVKERGMHRGAVCAAVLLLSGAVLASALYAPFGLSAKNFAGLTEEVMERGWTSFYWPGTALLGSLPWMGIVQIRVAGLLMGLLVLGMCIRWDRPLLGYTLPYAVMLFFGSPSFHPWYGLWVAPLASLLIAPAALLILSVPLIVDELAPRWALWIVTFGLLAIFGVTRLVRSRRPASAGG
;
A
#
# COMPACT_ATOMS: atom_id res chain seq x y z
N MET A 1 -15.51 -7.18 -22.40
CA MET A 1 -14.68 -7.11 -23.63
C MET A 1 -13.32 -6.46 -23.40
N PHE A 2 -13.22 -5.36 -22.65
CA PHE A 2 -11.92 -4.68 -22.40
C PHE A 2 -10.94 -5.43 -21.48
N VAL A 3 -11.43 -6.15 -20.46
CA VAL A 3 -10.59 -7.02 -19.60
C VAL A 3 -9.96 -8.14 -20.43
N LEU A 4 -10.64 -8.65 -21.45
CA LEU A 4 -10.11 -9.62 -22.40
C LEU A 4 -9.08 -8.98 -23.35
N HIS A 5 -9.26 -7.73 -23.75
CA HIS A 5 -8.31 -7.05 -24.64
C HIS A 5 -6.95 -6.76 -23.97
N ALA A 6 -6.94 -6.42 -22.67
CA ALA A 6 -5.72 -6.30 -21.89
C ALA A 6 -5.01 -7.65 -21.64
N VAL A 7 -5.77 -8.75 -21.55
CA VAL A 7 -5.22 -10.11 -21.42
C VAL A 7 -4.52 -10.56 -22.72
N PHE A 8 -4.97 -10.12 -23.89
CA PHE A 8 -4.39 -10.53 -25.18
C PHE A 8 -3.18 -9.68 -25.64
N LEU A 9 -3.04 -8.44 -25.18
CA LEU A 9 -1.89 -7.58 -25.53
C LEU A 9 -0.62 -7.85 -24.69
N GLY A 10 -0.73 -8.62 -23.60
CA GLY A 10 0.38 -8.91 -22.68
C GLY A 10 1.45 -9.88 -23.19
N GLN A 11 1.41 -10.33 -24.45
CA GLN A 11 2.36 -11.30 -25.01
C GLN A 11 3.53 -10.69 -25.81
N HIS A 12 3.53 -9.39 -26.09
CA HIS A 12 4.63 -8.80 -26.87
C HIS A 12 5.21 -7.54 -26.23
N ARG A 13 6.52 -7.63 -25.94
CA ARG A 13 7.45 -6.58 -25.49
C ARG A 13 7.25 -6.08 -24.05
N PHE A 14 7.94 -6.76 -23.13
CA PHE A 14 8.62 -6.06 -22.05
C PHE A 14 9.38 -4.88 -22.66
N VAL A 15 9.30 -3.70 -22.05
CA VAL A 15 9.74 -2.39 -22.57
C VAL A 15 8.60 -1.63 -23.26
N ILE A 16 7.88 -0.83 -22.47
CA ILE A 16 7.45 0.47 -22.98
C ILE A 16 8.76 1.20 -23.26
N ASN A 17 9.10 1.32 -24.54
CA ASN A 17 10.17 2.21 -24.96
C ASN A 17 9.65 3.61 -24.63
N TYR A 18 10.29 4.30 -23.68
CA TYR A 18 9.96 5.68 -23.29
C TYR A 18 10.40 6.66 -24.38
N SER A 19 10.07 6.40 -25.64
CA SER A 19 10.22 7.34 -26.74
C SER A 19 8.99 8.23 -26.84
N ASP A 20 9.23 9.53 -27.01
CA ASP A 20 8.37 10.68 -26.68
C ASP A 20 7.09 10.90 -27.49
N ASP A 21 6.66 9.98 -28.35
CA ASP A 21 5.60 10.28 -29.33
C ASP A 21 4.29 9.52 -29.04
N GLU A 22 3.41 10.14 -28.24
CA GLU A 22 1.99 10.37 -28.57
C GLU A 22 1.15 10.71 -27.31
N PRO A 23 0.98 12.00 -26.97
CA PRO A 23 0.11 12.43 -25.87
C PRO A 23 -1.39 12.12 -26.09
N LEU A 24 -1.81 12.03 -27.35
CA LEU A 24 -3.23 11.89 -27.73
C LEU A 24 -3.75 10.45 -27.56
N SER A 25 -3.02 9.43 -27.98
CA SER A 25 -3.43 8.03 -27.82
C SER A 25 -3.56 7.64 -26.33
N ARG A 26 -2.68 8.21 -25.50
CA ARG A 26 -2.74 8.09 -24.06
C ARG A 26 -4.06 8.72 -23.52
N LEU A 27 -4.44 9.94 -23.92
CA LEU A 27 -5.67 10.61 -23.44
C LEU A 27 -6.97 9.84 -23.77
N HIS A 28 -6.99 9.09 -24.88
CA HIS A 28 -8.13 8.23 -25.23
C HIS A 28 -8.20 6.97 -24.34
N LEU A 29 -7.05 6.42 -23.94
CA LEU A 29 -6.98 5.36 -22.93
C LEU A 29 -7.44 5.88 -21.56
N PHE A 30 -7.13 7.15 -21.21
CA PHE A 30 -7.64 7.81 -20.01
C PHE A 30 -9.16 7.91 -19.99
N ALA A 31 -9.72 8.49 -21.05
CA ALA A 31 -11.17 8.62 -21.20
C ALA A 31 -11.82 7.23 -21.23
N GLY A 32 -11.16 6.23 -21.83
CA GLY A 32 -11.59 4.84 -21.85
C GLY A 32 -11.63 4.22 -20.44
N LEU A 33 -10.53 4.25 -19.68
CA LEU A 33 -10.46 3.69 -18.33
C LEU A 33 -11.35 4.44 -17.33
N PHE A 34 -11.47 5.76 -17.46
CA PHE A 34 -12.33 6.59 -16.62
C PHE A 34 -13.82 6.35 -16.91
N THR A 35 -14.21 6.30 -18.19
CA THR A 35 -15.61 6.16 -18.62
C THR A 35 -16.09 4.71 -18.59
N PHE A 36 -15.23 3.73 -18.92
CA PHE A 36 -15.58 2.30 -18.89
C PHE A 36 -15.26 1.60 -17.56
N GLY A 37 -14.43 2.21 -16.70
CA GLY A 37 -14.12 1.69 -15.36
C GLY A 37 -14.92 2.40 -14.26
N LEU A 38 -14.63 3.68 -14.02
CA LEU A 38 -15.09 4.37 -12.80
C LEU A 38 -16.59 4.70 -12.78
N VAL A 39 -17.17 5.10 -13.92
CA VAL A 39 -18.61 5.40 -14.00
C VAL A 39 -19.47 4.15 -13.80
N PRO A 40 -19.22 3.01 -14.48
CA PRO A 40 -19.92 1.76 -14.20
C PRO A 40 -19.73 1.27 -12.76
N LEU A 41 -18.52 1.43 -12.18
CA LEU A 41 -18.27 1.07 -10.78
C LEU A 41 -19.09 1.89 -9.80
N TRP A 42 -19.16 3.20 -10.02
CA TRP A 42 -19.96 4.10 -9.20
C TRP A 42 -21.46 3.85 -9.38
N LEU A 43 -21.92 3.62 -10.62
CA LEU A 43 -23.31 3.26 -10.91
C LEU A 43 -23.67 1.91 -10.30
N ALA A 44 -22.78 0.93 -10.35
CA ALA A 44 -22.99 -0.39 -9.77
C ALA A 44 -22.98 -0.34 -8.23
N ALA A 45 -22.13 0.49 -7.62
CA ALA A 45 -22.16 0.75 -6.18
C ALA A 45 -23.46 1.45 -5.74
N ARG A 46 -24.01 2.36 -6.56
CA ARG A 46 -25.32 2.98 -6.31
C ARG A 46 -26.48 2.02 -6.55
N ALA A 47 -26.39 1.15 -7.54
CA ALA A 47 -27.37 0.12 -7.81
C ALA A 47 -27.37 -0.96 -6.71
N ALA A 48 -26.20 -1.30 -6.17
CA ALA A 48 -26.04 -2.21 -5.03
C ALA A 48 -26.82 -1.76 -3.78
N ALA A 49 -26.99 -0.45 -3.59
CA ALA A 49 -27.80 0.10 -2.50
C ALA A 49 -29.32 -0.04 -2.71
N ARG A 50 -29.78 -0.37 -3.93
CA ARG A 50 -31.21 -0.50 -4.31
C ARG A 50 -31.70 -1.94 -4.38
N ILE A 51 -30.79 -2.91 -4.32
CA ILE A 51 -31.07 -4.34 -4.44
C ILE A 51 -30.86 -4.98 -3.04
N PRO A 52 -31.55 -6.09 -2.70
CA PRO A 52 -31.32 -6.78 -1.43
C PRO A 52 -29.81 -7.05 -1.19
N PRO A 53 -29.30 -6.79 0.03
CA PRO A 53 -27.86 -6.88 0.32
C PRO A 53 -27.22 -8.23 -0.02
N VAL A 54 -27.95 -9.33 0.16
CA VAL A 54 -27.48 -10.68 -0.15
C VAL A 54 -27.22 -10.82 -1.64
N THR A 55 -28.16 -10.40 -2.48
CA THR A 55 -28.02 -10.43 -3.95
C THR A 55 -26.86 -9.55 -4.40
N SER A 56 -26.75 -8.34 -3.84
CA SER A 56 -25.63 -7.44 -4.15
C SER A 56 -24.28 -8.07 -3.81
N LEU A 57 -24.15 -8.68 -2.63
CA LEU A 57 -22.91 -9.32 -2.20
C LEU A 57 -22.55 -10.52 -3.08
N SER A 58 -23.53 -11.36 -3.45
CA SER A 58 -23.32 -12.48 -4.37
C SER A 58 -22.79 -12.02 -5.72
N ILE A 59 -23.37 -10.96 -6.30
CA ILE A 59 -22.90 -10.38 -7.58
C ILE A 59 -21.45 -9.88 -7.42
N ILE A 60 -21.15 -9.15 -6.34
CA ILE A 60 -19.81 -8.65 -6.04
C ILE A 60 -18.80 -9.79 -6.01
N LEU A 61 -19.09 -10.85 -5.25
CA LEU A 61 -18.20 -11.99 -5.06
C LEU A 61 -18.00 -12.79 -6.36
N VAL A 62 -19.06 -13.03 -7.14
CA VAL A 62 -18.96 -13.77 -8.41
C VAL A 62 -18.11 -12.99 -9.42
N VAL A 63 -18.40 -11.70 -9.61
CA VAL A 63 -17.63 -10.85 -10.54
C VAL A 63 -16.18 -10.71 -10.07
N PHE A 64 -15.97 -10.47 -8.77
CA PHE A 64 -14.64 -10.38 -8.20
C PHE A 64 -13.85 -11.68 -8.36
N GLY A 65 -14.49 -12.84 -8.14
CA GLY A 65 -13.87 -14.15 -8.33
C GLY A 65 -13.44 -14.38 -9.78
N ALA A 66 -14.32 -14.08 -10.74
CA ALA A 66 -14.02 -14.22 -12.17
C ALA A 66 -12.86 -13.31 -12.61
N VAL A 67 -12.87 -12.03 -12.18
CA VAL A 67 -11.80 -11.08 -12.52
C VAL A 67 -10.49 -11.41 -11.80
N SER A 68 -10.56 -11.89 -10.55
CA SER A 68 -9.38 -12.33 -9.80
C SER A 68 -8.72 -13.54 -10.45
N LEU A 69 -9.50 -14.49 -10.96
CA LEU A 69 -8.97 -15.64 -11.70
C LEU A 69 -8.22 -15.19 -12.95
N ALA A 70 -8.79 -14.26 -13.72
CA ALA A 70 -8.10 -13.68 -14.87
C ALA A 70 -6.80 -12.97 -14.45
N ALA A 71 -6.84 -12.13 -13.40
CA ALA A 71 -5.68 -11.41 -12.89
C ALA A 71 -4.55 -12.31 -12.36
N ILE A 72 -4.91 -13.45 -11.75
CA ILE A 72 -3.95 -14.47 -11.28
C ILE A 72 -3.20 -15.10 -12.45
N LEU A 73 -3.89 -15.35 -13.57
CA LEU A 73 -3.32 -15.99 -14.75
C LEU A 73 -2.55 -15.05 -15.67
N THR A 74 -2.81 -13.75 -15.60
CA THR A 74 -2.04 -12.72 -16.32
C THR A 74 -0.63 -12.61 -15.73
N SER A 75 0.42 -12.43 -16.53
CA SER A 75 1.75 -12.09 -15.99
C SER A 75 1.77 -10.68 -15.37
N PRO A 76 2.68 -10.36 -14.43
CA PRO A 76 2.87 -8.97 -14.00
C PRO A 76 3.15 -8.06 -15.19
N THR A 77 2.52 -6.89 -15.24
CA THR A 77 2.57 -6.02 -16.43
C THR A 77 3.13 -4.63 -16.14
N ARG A 78 3.02 -4.11 -14.93
CA ARG A 78 3.46 -2.73 -14.61
C ARG A 78 4.66 -2.66 -13.69
N SER A 79 4.92 -3.72 -12.93
CA SER A 79 6.01 -3.75 -11.95
C SER A 79 6.96 -4.90 -12.18
N GLN A 80 8.25 -4.60 -12.10
CA GLN A 80 9.31 -5.60 -12.08
C GLN A 80 9.62 -6.12 -10.67
N ASP A 81 9.07 -5.50 -9.63
CA ASP A 81 9.39 -5.80 -8.23
C ASP A 81 9.10 -7.26 -7.88
N LEU A 82 7.98 -7.81 -8.35
CA LEU A 82 7.66 -9.21 -8.10
C LEU A 82 8.68 -10.16 -8.77
N ASN A 83 9.11 -9.84 -9.99
CA ASN A 83 10.12 -10.62 -10.71
C ASN A 83 11.45 -10.62 -9.94
N LEU A 84 11.92 -9.44 -9.53
CA LEU A 84 13.16 -9.27 -8.79
C LEU A 84 13.12 -9.95 -7.42
N ASN A 85 12.02 -9.77 -6.69
CA ASN A 85 11.87 -10.34 -5.36
C ASN A 85 11.81 -11.87 -5.42
N LEU A 86 11.14 -12.46 -6.42
CA LEU A 86 11.14 -13.90 -6.63
C LEU A 86 12.51 -14.43 -7.08
N LEU A 87 13.24 -13.70 -7.93
CA LEU A 87 14.59 -14.05 -8.33
C LEU A 87 15.53 -14.10 -7.12
N LEU A 88 15.50 -13.08 -6.26
CA LEU A 88 16.29 -13.04 -5.02
C LEU A 88 15.89 -14.15 -4.03
N ALA A 89 14.59 -14.39 -3.87
CA ALA A 89 14.09 -15.47 -3.02
C ALA A 89 14.48 -16.86 -3.55
N LYS A 90 14.51 -17.05 -4.88
CA LYS A 90 15.05 -18.26 -5.51
C LYS A 90 16.57 -18.36 -5.31
N GLY A 91 17.28 -17.23 -5.40
CA GLY A 91 18.71 -17.16 -5.07
C GLY A 91 19.02 -17.73 -3.69
N PHE A 92 18.16 -17.43 -2.72
CA PHE A 92 18.23 -17.98 -1.39
C PHE A 92 17.95 -19.49 -1.34
N THR A 93 16.81 -19.94 -1.89
CA THR A 93 16.37 -21.33 -1.74
C THR A 93 17.11 -22.32 -2.63
N ALA A 94 17.54 -21.92 -3.82
CA ALA A 94 18.22 -22.78 -4.78
C ALA A 94 19.76 -22.68 -4.71
N TYR A 95 20.30 -21.53 -4.33
CA TYR A 95 21.75 -21.26 -4.37
C TYR A 95 22.36 -20.88 -3.02
N GLY A 96 21.56 -20.83 -1.94
CA GLY A 96 22.05 -20.46 -0.60
C GLY A 96 22.51 -19.00 -0.48
N MET A 97 22.12 -18.14 -1.44
CA MET A 97 22.55 -16.74 -1.47
C MET A 97 21.64 -15.87 -0.61
N ASN A 98 22.22 -15.05 0.28
CA ASN A 98 21.45 -14.18 1.15
C ASN A 98 20.76 -13.06 0.31
N PRO A 99 19.42 -12.97 0.30
CA PRO A 99 18.70 -12.02 -0.55
C PRO A 99 18.93 -10.56 -0.15
N TYR A 100 19.36 -10.31 1.09
CA TYR A 100 19.69 -8.97 1.59
C TYR A 100 21.09 -8.49 1.21
N GLN A 101 21.94 -9.38 0.73
CA GLN A 101 23.33 -9.09 0.35
C GLN A 101 23.62 -9.40 -1.11
N THR A 102 22.66 -10.02 -1.81
CA THR A 102 22.78 -10.45 -3.20
C THR A 102 22.03 -9.47 -4.09
N ALA A 103 22.72 -8.91 -5.08
CA ALA A 103 22.10 -8.09 -6.12
C ALA A 103 21.51 -8.98 -7.23
N PRO A 104 20.38 -8.59 -7.86
CA PRO A 104 19.81 -9.30 -9.01
C PRO A 104 20.80 -9.53 -10.17
N LEU A 105 21.76 -8.62 -10.36
CA LEU A 105 22.86 -8.72 -11.33
C LEU A 105 23.64 -10.04 -11.22
N MET A 106 23.82 -10.55 -10.00
CA MET A 106 24.54 -11.81 -9.74
C MET A 106 23.75 -13.05 -10.20
N LEU A 107 22.45 -12.89 -10.45
CA LEU A 107 21.51 -13.93 -10.85
C LEU A 107 21.09 -13.82 -12.32
N GLN A 108 21.74 -12.98 -13.13
CA GLN A 108 21.35 -12.74 -14.52
C GLN A 108 21.33 -13.98 -15.43
N LYS A 109 22.12 -15.01 -15.08
CA LYS A 109 22.15 -16.28 -15.83
C LYS A 109 21.01 -17.23 -15.44
N ASP A 110 20.26 -16.93 -14.38
CA ASP A 110 19.13 -17.75 -13.94
C ASP A 110 17.96 -17.61 -14.94
N PRO A 111 17.24 -18.70 -15.29
CA PRO A 111 16.09 -18.66 -16.19
C PRO A 111 14.92 -17.76 -15.74
N TRP A 112 14.87 -17.39 -14.46
CA TRP A 112 13.87 -16.48 -13.90
C TRP A 112 14.31 -15.02 -13.99
N SER A 113 15.55 -14.74 -14.40
CA SER A 113 16.02 -13.36 -14.58
C SER A 113 15.26 -12.71 -15.73
N PRO A 114 14.57 -11.57 -15.51
CA PRO A 114 13.95 -10.83 -16.60
C PRO A 114 15.02 -10.23 -17.53
N PRO A 115 14.67 -9.96 -18.80
CA PRO A 115 15.61 -9.43 -19.80
C PRO A 115 16.10 -8.01 -19.49
N SER A 116 15.33 -7.23 -18.73
CA SER A 116 15.71 -5.91 -18.24
C SER A 116 15.57 -5.83 -16.72
N LEU A 117 16.55 -5.21 -16.07
CA LEU A 117 16.66 -5.09 -14.62
C LEU A 117 16.93 -3.61 -14.26
N SER A 118 15.89 -2.80 -14.04
CA SER A 118 16.09 -1.39 -13.69
C SER A 118 16.76 -1.20 -12.32
N TRP A 119 16.64 -2.19 -11.44
CA TRP A 119 17.20 -2.22 -10.09
C TRP A 119 18.24 -3.34 -9.94
N SER A 120 19.03 -3.59 -10.99
CA SER A 120 19.93 -4.75 -11.06
C SER A 120 20.97 -4.82 -9.93
N GLY A 121 21.37 -3.68 -9.38
CA GLY A 121 22.35 -3.59 -8.30
C GLY A 121 21.76 -3.69 -6.89
N GLN A 122 20.44 -3.57 -6.73
CA GLN A 122 19.82 -3.36 -5.43
C GLN A 122 19.43 -4.68 -4.76
N PRO A 123 19.97 -5.02 -3.57
CA PRO A 123 19.52 -6.17 -2.80
C PRO A 123 18.10 -5.99 -2.27
N MET A 124 17.54 -7.02 -1.64
CA MET A 124 16.21 -6.98 -1.05
C MET A 124 16.05 -5.83 -0.06
N THR A 125 15.04 -4.97 -0.28
CA THR A 125 14.74 -3.83 0.61
C THR A 125 13.57 -4.09 1.56
N HIS A 126 12.82 -5.17 1.35
CA HIS A 126 11.64 -5.50 2.12
C HIS A 126 11.97 -6.26 3.42
N GLY A 127 11.06 -6.18 4.38
CA GLY A 127 11.24 -6.88 5.66
C GLY A 127 11.14 -8.41 5.53
N PRO A 128 11.53 -9.14 6.59
CA PRO A 128 11.77 -10.58 6.52
C PRO A 128 10.50 -11.40 6.32
N VAL A 129 9.32 -10.89 6.70
CA VAL A 129 8.05 -11.60 6.46
C VAL A 129 7.79 -11.75 4.96
N TRP A 130 8.08 -10.71 4.17
CA TRP A 130 7.92 -10.78 2.72
C TRP A 130 8.92 -11.76 2.10
N VAL A 131 10.18 -11.69 2.52
CA VAL A 131 11.23 -12.57 1.99
C VAL A 131 10.97 -14.03 2.33
N LEU A 132 10.59 -14.33 3.56
CA LEU A 132 10.27 -15.69 3.99
C LEU A 132 9.02 -16.23 3.28
N LEU A 133 8.01 -15.39 3.04
CA LEU A 133 6.86 -15.77 2.22
C LEU A 133 7.31 -16.18 0.82
N LEU A 134 8.11 -15.35 0.14
CA LEU A 134 8.59 -15.67 -1.20
C LEU A 134 9.53 -16.89 -1.19
N ALA A 135 10.41 -17.01 -0.21
CA ALA A 135 11.28 -18.17 -0.05
C ALA A 135 10.47 -19.46 0.14
N SER A 136 9.39 -19.43 0.94
CA SER A 136 8.51 -20.59 1.08
C SER A 136 7.85 -21.00 -0.25
N ILE A 137 7.51 -20.02 -1.09
CA ILE A 137 6.96 -20.26 -2.42
C ILE A 137 8.03 -20.82 -3.37
N THR A 138 9.22 -20.23 -3.42
CA THR A 138 10.30 -20.69 -4.32
C THR A 138 10.87 -22.03 -3.90
N ALA A 139 10.77 -22.42 -2.61
CA ALA A 139 11.10 -23.76 -2.15
C ALA A 139 10.11 -24.83 -2.65
N CYS A 140 8.86 -24.45 -2.93
CA CYS A 140 7.80 -25.37 -3.36
C CYS A 140 7.66 -25.49 -4.88
N THR A 141 8.33 -24.65 -5.68
CA THR A 141 8.23 -24.70 -7.15
C THR A 141 9.48 -24.20 -7.86
N TYR A 142 9.85 -24.91 -8.94
CA TYR A 142 10.89 -24.49 -9.89
C TYR A 142 10.34 -23.73 -11.10
N SER A 143 9.01 -23.63 -11.22
CA SER A 143 8.32 -22.89 -12.28
C SER A 143 8.02 -21.45 -11.84
N LEU A 144 8.56 -20.47 -12.56
CA LEU A 144 8.28 -19.05 -12.35
C LEU A 144 6.78 -18.75 -12.47
N ARG A 145 6.10 -19.38 -13.44
CA ARG A 145 4.65 -19.23 -13.63
C ARG A 145 3.88 -19.68 -12.39
N MET A 146 4.24 -20.84 -11.83
CA MET A 146 3.59 -21.33 -10.62
C MET A 146 3.91 -20.44 -9.41
N ALA A 147 5.14 -19.93 -9.31
CA ALA A 147 5.52 -18.98 -8.26
C ALA A 147 4.65 -17.71 -8.31
N PHE A 148 4.42 -17.14 -9.51
CA PHE A 148 3.47 -16.02 -9.66
C PHE A 148 2.07 -16.38 -9.19
N VAL A 149 1.53 -17.53 -9.60
CA VAL A 149 0.19 -17.95 -9.18
C VAL A 149 0.10 -18.05 -7.65
N LEU A 150 1.09 -18.64 -6.98
CA LEU A 150 1.10 -18.79 -5.52
C LEU A 150 1.19 -17.44 -4.79
N VAL A 151 2.02 -16.51 -5.27
CA VAL A 151 2.09 -15.15 -4.68
C VAL A 151 0.76 -14.43 -4.87
N LYS A 152 0.16 -14.52 -6.05
CA LYS A 152 -1.11 -13.86 -6.36
C LYS A 152 -2.30 -14.46 -5.62
N LEU A 153 -2.30 -15.76 -5.36
CA LEU A 153 -3.25 -16.40 -4.46
C LEU A 153 -3.11 -15.88 -3.03
N THR A 154 -1.87 -15.70 -2.55
CA THR A 154 -1.61 -15.08 -1.24
C THR A 154 -2.14 -13.64 -1.21
N ALA A 155 -1.91 -12.87 -2.27
CA ALA A 155 -2.42 -11.51 -2.40
C ALA A 155 -3.95 -11.45 -2.48
N LEU A 156 -4.61 -12.43 -3.13
CA LEU A 156 -6.07 -12.56 -3.16
C LEU A 156 -6.63 -12.83 -1.76
N VAL A 157 -6.03 -13.76 -1.01
CA VAL A 157 -6.42 -14.03 0.39
C VAL A 157 -6.25 -12.79 1.25
N ALA A 158 -5.12 -12.08 1.10
CA ALA A 158 -4.88 -10.83 1.80
C ALA A 158 -5.95 -9.77 1.45
N LEU A 159 -6.23 -9.55 0.17
CA LEU A 159 -7.23 -8.58 -0.29
C LEU A 159 -8.63 -8.93 0.25
N ALA A 160 -9.01 -10.21 0.24
CA ALA A 160 -10.26 -10.67 0.83
C ALA A 160 -10.32 -10.39 2.35
N ALA A 161 -9.25 -10.68 3.09
CA ALA A 161 -9.14 -10.36 4.52
C ALA A 161 -9.26 -8.84 4.76
N GLY A 162 -8.62 -8.01 3.93
CA GLY A 162 -8.76 -6.56 3.95
C GLY A 162 -10.21 -6.11 3.76
N GLY A 163 -10.92 -6.68 2.78
CA GLY A 163 -12.35 -6.43 2.57
C GLY A 163 -13.21 -6.78 3.79
N ILE A 164 -12.94 -7.92 4.45
CA ILE A 164 -13.62 -8.34 5.68
C ILE A 164 -13.35 -7.36 6.83
N PHE A 165 -12.11 -6.92 7.00
CA PHE A 165 -11.76 -5.94 8.04
C PHE A 165 -12.44 -4.60 7.79
N LEU A 166 -12.42 -4.11 6.54
CA LEU A 166 -13.12 -2.87 6.17
C LEU A 166 -14.62 -2.98 6.43
N TRP A 167 -15.25 -4.10 6.08
CA TRP A 167 -16.66 -4.37 6.37
C TRP A 167 -16.96 -4.27 7.87
N LYS A 168 -16.14 -4.92 8.72
CA LYS A 168 -16.28 -4.88 10.18
C LYS A 168 -16.04 -3.47 10.74
N ILE A 169 -15.05 -2.73 10.23
CA ILE A 169 -14.80 -1.34 10.62
C ILE A 169 -16.02 -0.47 10.34
N MET A 170 -16.57 -0.56 9.13
CA MET A 170 -17.77 0.19 8.76
C MET A 170 -18.99 -0.19 9.59
N ALA A 171 -19.10 -1.47 9.97
CA ALA A 171 -20.14 -1.95 10.86
C ALA A 171 -20.04 -1.33 12.27
N LEU A 172 -18.83 -1.30 12.84
CA LEU A 172 -18.58 -0.66 14.13
C LEU A 172 -18.82 0.86 14.09
N GLN A 173 -18.72 1.48 12.92
CA GLN A 173 -19.04 2.89 12.69
C GLN A 173 -20.54 3.15 12.41
N GLY A 174 -21.40 2.13 12.49
CA GLY A 174 -22.84 2.28 12.29
C GLY A 174 -23.28 2.51 10.84
N ARG A 175 -22.41 2.23 9.85
CA ARG A 175 -22.78 2.38 8.41
C ARG A 175 -23.87 1.40 8.04
N ALA A 176 -24.82 1.79 7.19
CA ALA A 176 -25.85 0.89 6.69
C ALA A 176 -25.25 -0.25 5.85
N VAL A 177 -25.92 -1.40 5.77
CA VAL A 177 -25.42 -2.54 4.99
C VAL A 177 -25.23 -2.17 3.52
N GLY A 178 -26.14 -1.38 2.93
CA GLY A 178 -26.03 -0.89 1.56
C GLY A 178 -24.80 -0.01 1.31
N ASP A 179 -24.39 0.81 2.28
CA ASP A 179 -23.15 1.59 2.17
C ASP A 179 -21.92 0.67 2.18
N ARG A 180 -21.95 -0.36 3.03
CA ARG A 180 -20.87 -1.34 3.14
C ARG A 180 -20.70 -2.15 1.86
N THR A 181 -21.80 -2.61 1.28
CA THR A 181 -21.76 -3.34 -0.01
C THR A 181 -21.27 -2.44 -1.13
N GLY A 182 -21.71 -1.18 -1.18
CA GLY A 182 -21.22 -0.20 -2.15
C GLY A 182 -19.71 0.05 -2.06
N VAL A 183 -19.18 0.25 -0.84
CA VAL A 183 -17.74 0.44 -0.61
C VAL A 183 -16.95 -0.83 -0.98
N LEU A 184 -17.47 -2.01 -0.62
CA LEU A 184 -16.82 -3.28 -0.96
C LEU A 184 -16.81 -3.53 -2.48
N ALA A 185 -17.89 -3.17 -3.18
CA ALA A 185 -17.95 -3.24 -4.64
C ALA A 185 -16.88 -2.33 -5.27
N ILE A 186 -16.77 -1.09 -4.79
CA ILE A 186 -15.74 -0.17 -5.28
C ILE A 186 -14.35 -0.75 -5.02
N LEU A 187 -14.05 -1.27 -3.82
CA LEU A 187 -12.75 -1.88 -3.53
C LEU A 187 -12.45 -3.09 -4.43
N ALA A 188 -13.39 -4.05 -4.49
CA ALA A 188 -13.23 -5.32 -5.18
C ALA A 188 -13.09 -5.18 -6.69
N TRP A 189 -13.79 -4.21 -7.28
CA TRP A 189 -13.81 -4.01 -8.72
C TRP A 189 -12.96 -2.83 -9.18
N ASN A 190 -12.23 -2.16 -8.27
CA ASN A 190 -11.33 -1.08 -8.65
C ASN A 190 -10.18 -1.61 -9.52
N PRO A 191 -9.99 -1.12 -10.76
CA PRO A 191 -8.90 -1.56 -11.62
C PRO A 191 -7.52 -1.35 -11.00
N PHE A 192 -7.31 -0.29 -10.21
CA PHE A 192 -6.05 -0.05 -9.51
C PHE A 192 -5.78 -1.09 -8.45
N VAL A 193 -6.80 -1.48 -7.69
CA VAL A 193 -6.65 -2.52 -6.67
C VAL A 193 -6.37 -3.86 -7.33
N LEU A 194 -7.12 -4.22 -8.37
CA LEU A 194 -6.93 -5.47 -9.11
C LEU A 194 -5.56 -5.53 -9.79
N GLN A 195 -5.14 -4.46 -10.47
CA GLN A 195 -3.84 -4.36 -11.11
C GLN A 195 -2.72 -4.48 -10.07
N THR A 196 -2.72 -3.61 -9.06
CA THR A 196 -1.62 -3.53 -8.09
C THR A 196 -1.55 -4.77 -7.20
N ALA A 197 -2.69 -5.21 -6.65
CA ALA A 197 -2.72 -6.30 -5.68
C ALA A 197 -2.76 -7.69 -6.32
N LEU A 198 -3.38 -7.87 -7.49
CA LEU A 198 -3.53 -9.21 -8.08
C LEU A 198 -2.70 -9.41 -9.37
N VAL A 199 -2.64 -8.43 -10.27
CA VAL A 199 -1.84 -8.57 -11.50
C VAL A 199 -0.36 -8.43 -11.20
N ASP A 200 0.04 -7.40 -10.46
CA ASP A 200 1.44 -7.15 -10.11
C ASP A 200 1.83 -7.78 -8.75
N ALA A 201 0.84 -8.21 -7.96
CA ALA A 201 1.02 -8.87 -6.66
C ALA A 201 1.93 -8.09 -5.69
N HIS A 202 1.79 -6.76 -5.66
CA HIS A 202 2.57 -5.91 -4.77
C HIS A 202 2.34 -6.26 -3.29
N ASN A 203 3.41 -6.26 -2.52
CA ASN A 203 3.37 -6.50 -1.07
C ASN A 203 2.56 -5.44 -0.30
N ASP A 204 2.27 -4.30 -0.93
CA ASP A 204 1.40 -3.24 -0.40
C ASP A 204 -0.03 -3.73 -0.05
N VAL A 205 -0.48 -4.86 -0.61
CA VAL A 205 -1.73 -5.50 -0.16
C VAL A 205 -1.64 -6.03 1.28
N LEU A 206 -0.49 -6.57 1.70
CA LEU A 206 -0.26 -7.03 3.07
C LEU A 206 -0.19 -5.84 4.03
N ILE A 207 0.35 -4.72 3.55
CA ILE A 207 0.38 -3.45 4.28
C ILE A 207 -1.03 -2.93 4.54
N LEU A 208 -1.88 -2.92 3.50
CA LEU A 208 -3.29 -2.60 3.62
C LEU A 208 -3.97 -3.46 4.70
N VAL A 209 -3.77 -4.78 4.66
CA VAL A 209 -4.35 -5.71 5.64
C VAL A 209 -3.88 -5.39 7.05
N ALA A 210 -2.58 -5.14 7.26
CA ALA A 210 -2.01 -4.79 8.55
C ALA A 210 -2.61 -3.50 9.13
N ILE A 211 -2.77 -2.46 8.30
CA ILE A 211 -3.38 -1.18 8.68
C ILE A 211 -4.85 -1.39 9.08
N LEU A 212 -5.64 -2.10 8.27
CA LEU A 212 -7.05 -2.36 8.55
C LEU A 212 -7.25 -3.25 9.78
N ALA A 213 -6.46 -4.32 9.91
CA ALA A 213 -6.48 -5.19 11.08
C ALA A 213 -6.16 -4.41 12.36
N SER A 214 -5.14 -3.55 12.29
CA SER A 214 -4.75 -2.69 13.39
C SER A 214 -5.85 -1.72 13.78
N TYR A 215 -6.43 -1.02 12.81
CA TYR A 215 -7.51 -0.07 13.08
C TYR A 215 -8.77 -0.77 13.62
N LEU A 216 -9.11 -1.96 13.13
CA LEU A 216 -10.20 -2.77 13.68
C LEU A 216 -9.94 -3.17 15.15
N CYS A 217 -8.73 -3.63 15.47
CA CYS A 217 -8.33 -3.92 16.84
C CYS A 217 -8.35 -2.66 17.73
N PHE A 218 -7.94 -1.52 17.16
CA PHE A 218 -7.99 -0.23 17.83
C PHE A 218 -9.42 0.18 18.19
N LEU A 219 -10.37 0.07 17.26
CA LEU A 219 -11.79 0.39 17.49
C LEU A 219 -12.42 -0.49 18.57
N THR A 220 -11.93 -1.72 18.73
CA THR A 220 -12.39 -2.66 19.76
C THR A 220 -11.56 -2.59 21.06
N ARG A 221 -10.75 -1.52 21.24
CA ARG A 221 -9.85 -1.29 22.38
C ARG A 221 -8.83 -2.40 22.63
N ARG A 222 -8.56 -3.25 21.64
CA ARG A 222 -7.53 -4.30 21.68
C ARG A 222 -6.18 -3.74 21.24
N TYR A 223 -5.68 -2.72 21.95
CA TYR A 223 -4.49 -1.97 21.54
C TYR A 223 -3.24 -2.83 21.37
N ARG A 224 -3.07 -3.89 22.17
CA ARG A 224 -1.96 -4.84 22.02
C ARG A 224 -1.97 -5.53 20.66
N LEU A 225 -3.14 -6.02 20.22
CA LEU A 225 -3.29 -6.66 18.92
C LEU A 225 -3.13 -5.65 17.78
N SER A 226 -3.55 -4.40 17.99
CA SER A 226 -3.32 -3.31 17.04
C SER A 226 -1.82 -3.02 16.84
N ILE A 227 -1.04 -2.99 17.94
CA ILE A 227 0.43 -2.87 17.88
C ILE A 227 1.05 -4.06 17.16
N MET A 228 0.64 -5.28 17.48
CA MET A 228 1.16 -6.51 16.85
C MET A 228 0.86 -6.55 15.35
N ALA A 229 -0.33 -6.14 14.91
CA ALA A 229 -0.69 -6.08 13.50
C ALA A 229 0.21 -5.12 12.71
N LEU A 230 0.48 -3.93 13.25
CA LEU A 230 1.40 -2.96 12.62
C LEU A 230 2.85 -3.41 12.67
N MET A 231 3.26 -4.11 13.73
CA MET A 231 4.60 -4.67 13.84
C MET A 231 4.85 -5.72 12.76
N LEU A 232 3.91 -6.65 12.55
CA LEU A 232 3.97 -7.64 11.47
C LEU A 232 3.95 -6.97 10.09
N GLY A 233 3.11 -5.94 9.89
CA GLY A 233 3.13 -5.15 8.67
C GLY A 233 4.47 -4.42 8.45
N GLY A 234 5.10 -3.96 9.53
CA GLY A 234 6.43 -3.37 9.49
C GLY A 234 7.55 -4.36 9.13
N PHE A 235 7.37 -5.65 9.43
CA PHE A 235 8.23 -6.73 8.92
C PHE A 235 7.94 -7.13 7.48
N VAL A 236 6.91 -6.56 6.84
CA VAL A 236 6.77 -6.57 5.37
C VAL A 236 7.44 -5.32 4.81
N LYS A 237 7.14 -4.14 5.37
CA LYS A 237 7.71 -2.84 4.94
C LYS A 237 7.88 -1.91 6.13
N PHE A 238 9.13 -1.54 6.43
CA PHE A 238 9.52 -0.79 7.64
C PHE A 238 8.79 0.54 7.82
N ALA A 239 8.32 1.12 6.71
CA ALA A 239 7.52 2.33 6.71
C ALA A 239 6.32 2.24 7.66
N LEU A 240 5.83 1.04 8.04
CA LEU A 240 4.67 0.88 8.91
C LEU A 240 4.89 1.17 10.40
N TRP A 241 6.13 1.11 10.89
CA TRP A 241 6.42 1.20 12.32
C TRP A 241 6.04 2.54 12.98
N PRO A 242 6.21 3.73 12.37
CA PRO A 242 5.79 4.99 12.97
C PRO A 242 4.30 5.01 13.36
N LEU A 243 3.45 4.28 12.64
CA LEU A 243 2.01 4.23 12.95
C LEU A 243 1.69 3.51 14.27
N MET A 244 2.60 2.66 14.77
CA MET A 244 2.43 1.99 16.07
C MET A 244 2.29 2.98 17.23
N LEU A 245 2.76 4.22 17.06
CA LEU A 245 2.61 5.27 18.07
C LEU A 245 1.14 5.60 18.36
N VAL A 246 0.21 5.40 17.41
CA VAL A 246 -1.23 5.60 17.67
C VAL A 246 -1.72 4.62 18.74
N PRO A 247 -1.76 3.30 18.52
CA PRO A 247 -2.26 2.39 19.55
C PRO A 247 -1.41 2.37 20.82
N VAL A 248 -0.10 2.64 20.75
CA VAL A 248 0.75 2.78 21.94
C VAL A 248 0.28 3.96 22.80
N ALA A 249 0.06 5.14 22.21
CA ALA A 249 -0.39 6.30 22.96
C ALA A 249 -1.75 6.06 23.65
N TYR A 250 -2.67 5.35 22.98
CA TYR A 250 -3.97 5.02 23.57
C TYR A 250 -3.88 3.93 24.64
N LEU A 251 -3.01 2.94 24.46
CA LEU A 251 -2.72 1.95 25.51
C LEU A 251 -2.18 2.63 26.78
N VAL A 252 -1.29 3.62 26.61
CA VAL A 252 -0.75 4.41 27.72
C VAL A 252 -1.81 5.28 28.38
N LYS A 253 -2.66 5.95 27.59
CA LYS A 253 -3.81 6.71 28.12
C LYS A 253 -4.77 5.83 28.93
N GLU A 254 -5.06 4.61 28.46
CA GLU A 254 -6.01 3.70 29.12
C GLU A 254 -5.45 3.09 30.42
N ARG A 255 -4.16 2.72 30.44
CA ARG A 255 -3.57 1.98 31.56
C ARG A 255 -2.74 2.82 32.52
N GLY A 256 -2.58 4.11 32.23
CA GLY A 256 -1.66 5.01 32.92
C GLY A 256 -0.22 4.86 32.41
N MET A 257 0.59 5.91 32.65
CA MET A 257 1.94 6.05 32.10
C MET A 257 2.81 4.82 32.35
N HIS A 258 2.94 4.40 33.61
CA HIS A 258 3.84 3.30 33.98
C HIS A 258 3.41 1.95 33.36
N ARG A 259 2.17 1.49 33.62
CA ARG A 259 1.70 0.18 33.13
C ARG A 259 1.59 0.14 31.60
N GLY A 260 1.21 1.25 30.99
CA GLY A 260 1.18 1.40 29.54
C GLY A 260 2.58 1.31 28.92
N ALA A 261 3.54 2.07 29.46
CA ALA A 261 4.93 2.08 28.99
C ALA A 261 5.58 0.70 29.15
N VAL A 262 5.42 0.04 30.30
CA VAL A 262 5.92 -1.34 30.52
C VAL A 262 5.30 -2.29 29.50
N CYS A 263 3.98 -2.22 29.27
CA CYS A 263 3.33 -3.08 28.30
C CYS A 263 3.82 -2.83 26.86
N ALA A 264 4.04 -1.57 26.49
CA ALA A 264 4.58 -1.21 25.18
C ALA A 264 6.04 -1.70 25.03
N ALA A 265 6.86 -1.52 26.07
CA ALA A 265 8.24 -2.00 26.09
C ALA A 265 8.33 -3.52 25.94
N VAL A 266 7.50 -4.28 26.66
CA VAL A 266 7.44 -5.75 26.52
C VAL A 266 7.04 -6.16 25.11
N LEU A 267 6.07 -5.48 24.50
CA LEU A 267 5.69 -5.75 23.11
C LEU A 267 6.83 -5.44 22.13
N LEU A 268 7.51 -4.30 22.29
CA LEU A 268 8.65 -3.93 21.44
C LEU A 268 9.82 -4.91 21.59
N LEU A 269 10.13 -5.34 22.82
CA LEU A 269 11.15 -6.38 23.07
C LEU A 269 10.75 -7.72 22.44
N SER A 270 9.49 -8.13 22.58
CA SER A 270 8.97 -9.34 21.91
C SER A 270 9.07 -9.22 20.39
N GLY A 271 8.82 -8.02 19.86
CA GLY A 271 9.02 -7.68 18.46
C GLY A 271 10.47 -7.80 18.01
N ALA A 272 11.42 -7.31 18.81
CA ALA A 272 12.84 -7.45 18.52
C ALA A 272 13.28 -8.93 18.50
N VAL A 273 12.83 -9.73 19.47
CA VAL A 273 13.08 -11.19 19.49
C VAL A 273 12.49 -11.85 18.25
N LEU A 274 11.24 -11.52 17.89
CA LEU A 274 10.61 -12.02 16.67
C LEU A 274 11.37 -11.58 15.42
N ALA A 275 11.82 -10.33 15.34
CA ALA A 275 12.64 -9.83 14.24
C ALA A 275 13.93 -10.64 14.11
N SER A 276 14.66 -10.86 15.22
CA SER A 276 15.85 -11.70 15.23
C SER A 276 15.56 -13.13 14.75
N ALA A 277 14.46 -13.73 15.20
CA ALA A 277 14.05 -15.06 14.75
C ALA A 277 13.73 -15.09 13.24
N LEU A 278 13.03 -14.07 12.72
CA LEU A 278 12.70 -13.95 11.30
C LEU A 278 13.94 -13.66 10.43
N TYR A 279 14.95 -12.96 10.96
CA TYR A 279 16.20 -12.70 10.27
C TYR A 279 17.23 -13.82 10.39
N ALA A 280 17.08 -14.73 11.37
CA ALA A 280 18.03 -15.81 11.62
C ALA A 280 18.38 -16.65 10.37
N PRO A 281 17.43 -17.02 9.48
CA PRO A 281 17.74 -17.76 8.25
C PRO A 281 18.68 -17.01 7.29
N PHE A 282 18.75 -15.68 7.39
CA PHE A 282 19.59 -14.82 6.57
C PHE A 282 20.85 -14.35 7.33
N GLY A 283 21.10 -14.89 8.52
CA GLY A 283 22.15 -14.46 9.44
C GLY A 283 21.82 -13.15 10.15
N LEU A 284 22.35 -12.97 11.37
CA LEU A 284 22.17 -11.76 12.17
C LEU A 284 23.30 -10.75 11.89
N SER A 285 23.23 -10.10 10.72
CA SER A 285 24.24 -9.14 10.29
C SER A 285 23.63 -7.79 9.93
N ALA A 286 24.31 -6.70 10.31
CA ALA A 286 23.95 -5.34 9.89
C ALA A 286 23.99 -5.17 8.36
N LYS A 287 24.75 -6.01 7.65
CA LYS A 287 24.79 -6.03 6.18
C LYS A 287 23.42 -6.36 5.56
N ASN A 288 22.51 -6.98 6.31
CA ASN A 288 21.16 -7.27 5.80
C ASN A 288 20.31 -6.02 5.58
N PHE A 289 20.77 -4.86 6.05
CA PHE A 289 20.11 -3.56 5.82
C PHE A 289 20.75 -2.78 4.66
N ALA A 290 21.62 -3.40 3.84
CA ALA A 290 22.26 -2.76 2.70
C ALA A 290 21.24 -2.21 1.71
N GLY A 291 20.28 -3.03 1.25
CA GLY A 291 19.23 -2.59 0.32
C GLY A 291 18.37 -1.45 0.89
N LEU A 292 18.05 -1.49 2.19
CA LEU A 292 17.33 -0.39 2.86
C LEU A 292 18.18 0.89 2.90
N THR A 293 19.48 0.76 3.18
CA THR A 293 20.41 1.89 3.22
C THR A 293 20.53 2.52 1.83
N GLU A 294 20.65 1.70 0.79
CA GLU A 294 20.63 2.14 -0.61
C GLU A 294 19.32 2.85 -0.93
N GLU A 295 18.16 2.27 -0.59
CA GLU A 295 16.84 2.89 -0.85
C GLU A 295 16.69 4.25 -0.12
N VAL A 296 17.25 4.41 1.08
CA VAL A 296 17.25 5.69 1.81
C VAL A 296 18.19 6.72 1.16
N MET A 297 19.34 6.27 0.67
CA MET A 297 20.32 7.14 0.01
C MET A 297 20.00 7.42 -1.45
N GLU A 298 19.12 6.62 -2.05
CA GLU A 298 18.71 6.77 -3.43
C GLU A 298 17.97 8.10 -3.60
N ARG A 299 18.51 8.94 -4.49
CA ARG A 299 17.86 10.18 -4.92
C ARG A 299 16.54 9.90 -5.59
N GLY A 300 16.31 8.67 -6.06
CA GLY A 300 15.13 8.32 -6.81
C GLY A 300 15.13 9.04 -8.15
N TRP A 301 14.06 8.82 -8.88
CA TRP A 301 13.86 9.44 -10.18
C TRP A 301 13.13 10.77 -9.95
N THR A 302 13.73 11.90 -10.35
CA THR A 302 13.15 13.24 -10.13
C THR A 302 11.73 13.37 -10.71
N SER A 303 11.43 12.59 -11.76
CA SER A 303 10.09 12.43 -12.35
C SER A 303 9.04 11.77 -11.44
N PHE A 304 9.43 11.29 -10.26
CA PHE A 304 8.55 10.65 -9.25
C PHE A 304 8.56 11.41 -7.92
N TYR A 305 9.12 12.62 -7.89
CA TYR A 305 9.08 13.48 -6.71
C TYR A 305 7.65 14.00 -6.53
N TRP A 306 7.16 13.93 -5.29
CA TRP A 306 5.98 14.70 -4.92
C TRP A 306 6.29 16.20 -4.94
N PRO A 307 5.28 17.07 -5.17
CA PRO A 307 5.48 18.51 -5.04
C PRO A 307 6.14 18.93 -3.71
N GLY A 308 5.83 18.24 -2.61
CA GLY A 308 6.51 18.47 -1.32
C GLY A 308 7.98 18.08 -1.34
N THR A 309 8.31 16.88 -1.81
CA THR A 309 9.70 16.43 -2.02
C THR A 309 10.45 17.34 -2.99
N ALA A 310 9.83 17.77 -4.09
CA ALA A 310 10.40 18.68 -5.08
C ALA A 310 10.64 20.08 -4.51
N LEU A 311 9.71 20.59 -3.69
CA LEU A 311 9.86 21.84 -2.96
C LEU A 311 11.01 21.78 -1.96
N LEU A 312 11.15 20.69 -1.21
CA LEU A 312 12.28 20.52 -0.30
C LEU A 312 13.59 20.33 -1.08
N GLY A 313 13.55 19.60 -2.20
CA GLY A 313 14.70 19.35 -3.07
C GLY A 313 15.15 20.56 -3.88
N SER A 314 14.34 21.62 -3.99
CA SER A 314 14.77 22.89 -4.60
C SER A 314 15.59 23.77 -3.63
N LEU A 315 15.63 23.41 -2.34
CA LEU A 315 16.45 24.11 -1.35
C LEU A 315 17.91 23.67 -1.48
N PRO A 316 18.86 24.60 -1.72
CA PRO A 316 20.23 24.24 -2.11
C PRO A 316 21.03 23.54 -1.00
N TRP A 317 20.60 23.66 0.26
CA TRP A 317 21.21 23.02 1.42
C TRP A 317 20.57 21.67 1.79
N MET A 318 19.55 21.20 1.07
CA MET A 318 18.87 19.93 1.35
C MET A 318 19.30 18.81 0.40
N GLY A 319 20.10 17.88 0.92
CA GLY A 319 20.32 16.57 0.33
C GLY A 319 19.17 15.59 0.61
N ILE A 320 19.17 14.46 -0.09
CA ILE A 320 18.08 13.47 -0.05
C ILE A 320 17.75 12.96 1.35
N VAL A 321 18.77 12.74 2.18
CA VAL A 321 18.60 12.30 3.56
C VAL A 321 17.86 13.35 4.38
N GLN A 322 18.22 14.63 4.22
CA GLN A 322 17.56 15.73 4.92
C GLN A 322 16.09 15.86 4.50
N ILE A 323 15.78 15.66 3.22
CA ILE A 323 14.39 15.64 2.70
C ILE A 323 13.59 14.52 3.36
N ARG A 324 14.14 13.29 3.38
CA ARG A 324 13.48 12.13 4.01
C ARG A 324 13.25 12.34 5.51
N VAL A 325 14.26 12.84 6.21
CA VAL A 325 14.17 13.19 7.64
C VAL A 325 13.12 14.27 7.87
N ALA A 326 13.10 15.34 7.06
CA ALA A 326 12.10 16.39 7.16
C ALA A 326 10.68 15.84 6.96
N GLY A 327 10.44 15.03 5.92
CA GLY A 327 9.15 14.38 5.69
C GLY A 327 8.73 13.46 6.84
N LEU A 328 9.64 12.67 7.40
CA LEU A 328 9.40 11.84 8.58
C LEU A 328 9.00 12.69 9.80
N LEU A 329 9.76 13.74 10.09
CA LEU A 329 9.48 14.64 11.22
C LEU A 329 8.14 15.36 11.06
N MET A 330 7.81 15.85 9.86
CA MET A 330 6.51 16.44 9.57
C MET A 330 5.37 15.44 9.77
N GLY A 331 5.55 14.20 9.32
CA GLY A 331 4.59 13.12 9.56
C GLY A 331 4.40 12.82 11.04
N LEU A 332 5.49 12.71 11.79
CA LEU A 332 5.47 12.49 13.25
C LEU A 332 4.81 13.65 14.01
N LEU A 333 5.04 14.89 13.57
CA LEU A 333 4.37 16.07 14.11
C LEU A 333 2.85 15.98 13.92
N VAL A 334 2.40 15.69 12.70
CA VAL A 334 0.98 15.53 12.37
C VAL A 334 0.37 14.35 13.14
N LEU A 335 1.11 13.27 13.31
CA LEU A 335 0.72 12.13 14.12
C LEU A 335 0.52 12.52 15.60
N GLY A 336 1.47 13.26 16.17
CA GLY A 336 1.38 13.81 17.53
C GLY A 336 0.16 14.72 17.70
N MET A 337 -0.13 15.57 16.69
CA MET A 337 -1.34 16.40 16.68
C MET A 337 -2.62 15.56 16.64
N CYS A 338 -2.68 14.51 15.81
CA CYS A 338 -3.83 13.61 15.74
C CYS A 338 -4.08 12.88 17.07
N ILE A 339 -3.01 12.40 17.73
CA ILE A 339 -3.09 11.75 19.04
C ILE A 339 -3.53 12.75 20.13
N ARG A 340 -3.00 13.97 20.11
CA ARG A 340 -3.35 15.03 21.05
C ARG A 340 -4.80 15.48 20.91
N TRP A 341 -5.32 15.56 19.68
CA TRP A 341 -6.70 15.96 19.39
C TRP A 341 -7.71 14.81 19.36
N ASP A 342 -7.30 13.62 19.78
CA ASP A 342 -8.15 12.42 19.85
C ASP A 342 -8.79 12.06 18.49
N ARG A 343 -7.99 12.12 17.42
CA ARG A 343 -8.39 11.81 16.04
C ARG A 343 -7.68 10.58 15.51
N PRO A 344 -8.00 9.37 16.01
CA PRO A 344 -7.27 8.16 15.65
C PRO A 344 -7.36 7.84 14.17
N LEU A 345 -8.54 7.96 13.54
CA LEU A 345 -8.68 7.73 12.09
C LEU A 345 -7.75 8.63 11.26
N LEU A 346 -7.60 9.90 11.64
CA LEU A 346 -6.64 10.80 11.00
C LEU A 346 -5.20 10.39 11.30
N GLY A 347 -4.89 9.94 12.52
CA GLY A 347 -3.59 9.40 12.88
C GLY A 347 -3.17 8.17 12.06
N TYR A 348 -4.13 7.38 11.57
CA TYR A 348 -3.87 6.25 10.67
C TYR A 348 -3.69 6.61 9.19
N THR A 349 -4.01 7.84 8.79
CA THR A 349 -4.09 8.24 7.38
C THR A 349 -3.20 9.42 7.04
N LEU A 350 -3.36 10.53 7.74
CA LEU A 350 -2.73 11.81 7.41
C LEU A 350 -1.20 11.81 7.62
N PRO A 351 -0.63 11.21 8.68
CA PRO A 351 0.82 11.14 8.85
C PRO A 351 1.52 10.49 7.67
N TYR A 352 1.00 9.36 7.14
CA TYR A 352 1.58 8.71 5.97
C TYR A 352 1.47 9.56 4.72
N ALA A 353 0.31 10.17 4.49
CA ALA A 353 0.15 11.11 3.39
C ALA A 353 1.24 12.19 3.43
N VAL A 354 1.51 12.76 4.61
CA VAL A 354 2.54 13.79 4.79
C VAL A 354 3.95 13.23 4.61
N MET A 355 4.27 12.07 5.20
CA MET A 355 5.58 11.42 5.04
C MET A 355 5.87 11.09 3.58
N LEU A 356 4.89 10.56 2.85
CA LEU A 356 5.03 10.23 1.44
C LEU A 356 5.12 11.48 0.57
N PHE A 357 4.36 12.53 0.90
CA PHE A 357 4.34 13.79 0.15
C PHE A 357 5.65 14.59 0.26
N PHE A 358 6.29 14.58 1.43
CA PHE A 358 7.50 15.38 1.66
C PHE A 358 8.78 14.55 1.70
N GLY A 359 8.69 13.28 2.10
CA GLY A 359 9.85 12.42 2.37
C GLY A 359 10.04 11.28 1.37
N SER A 360 9.17 11.12 0.36
CA SER A 360 9.34 10.08 -0.66
C SER A 360 9.84 10.70 -1.98
N PRO A 361 11.12 10.53 -2.32
CA PRO A 361 11.66 10.94 -3.61
C PRO A 361 11.37 9.95 -4.73
N SER A 362 10.78 8.79 -4.43
CA SER A 362 10.23 7.88 -5.44
C SER A 362 8.91 7.34 -4.94
N PHE A 363 7.88 8.16 -5.10
CA PHE A 363 6.54 7.70 -4.83
C PHE A 363 5.97 6.98 -6.04
N HIS A 364 5.35 5.85 -5.74
CA HIS A 364 4.68 5.04 -6.73
C HIS A 364 3.20 4.89 -6.40
N PRO A 365 2.34 4.68 -7.42
CA PRO A 365 0.91 4.56 -7.27
C PRO A 365 0.44 3.62 -6.16
N TRP A 366 1.11 2.48 -5.96
CA TRP A 366 0.72 1.42 -5.02
C TRP A 366 0.59 1.87 -3.57
N TYR A 367 1.30 2.93 -3.16
CA TYR A 367 1.14 3.54 -1.83
C TYR A 367 -0.27 4.06 -1.56
N GLY A 368 -1.07 4.30 -2.61
CA GLY A 368 -2.50 4.59 -2.50
C GLY A 368 -3.26 3.51 -1.72
N LEU A 369 -2.87 2.24 -1.83
CA LEU A 369 -3.50 1.13 -1.10
C LEU A 369 -3.43 1.31 0.42
N TRP A 370 -2.41 1.99 0.95
CA TRP A 370 -2.21 2.10 2.40
C TRP A 370 -3.21 3.03 3.06
N VAL A 371 -3.54 4.13 2.38
CA VAL A 371 -4.32 5.25 2.94
C VAL A 371 -5.78 5.18 2.51
N ALA A 372 -6.05 4.79 1.28
CA ALA A 372 -7.35 5.02 0.67
C ALA A 372 -8.52 4.25 1.31
N PRO A 373 -8.39 2.99 1.75
CA PRO A 373 -9.49 2.30 2.44
C PRO A 373 -9.93 3.01 3.71
N LEU A 374 -9.00 3.56 4.50
CA LEU A 374 -9.35 4.38 5.66
C LEU A 374 -9.81 5.80 5.26
N ALA A 375 -9.25 6.39 4.21
CA ALA A 375 -9.70 7.70 3.70
C ALA A 375 -11.14 7.67 3.17
N SER A 376 -11.60 6.52 2.67
CA SER A 376 -13.00 6.30 2.26
C SER A 376 -14.00 6.54 3.40
N LEU A 377 -13.56 6.33 4.64
CA LEU A 377 -14.37 6.56 5.84
C LEU A 377 -14.51 8.06 6.16
N LEU A 378 -13.61 8.90 5.66
CA LEU A 378 -13.55 10.34 5.94
C LEU A 378 -14.36 11.19 4.95
N ILE A 379 -14.19 10.99 3.64
CA ILE A 379 -14.62 11.97 2.63
C ILE A 379 -15.87 11.49 1.88
N ALA A 380 -15.86 10.25 1.36
CA ALA A 380 -16.99 9.53 0.77
C ALA A 380 -16.46 8.20 0.17
N PRO A 381 -17.33 7.22 -0.13
CA PRO A 381 -16.97 6.05 -0.93
C PRO A 381 -16.31 6.41 -2.27
N ALA A 382 -16.67 7.56 -2.86
CA ALA A 382 -16.09 8.09 -4.09
C ALA A 382 -14.57 8.38 -3.97
N ALA A 383 -14.03 8.54 -2.75
CA ALA A 383 -12.58 8.67 -2.55
C ALA A 383 -11.82 7.40 -2.94
N LEU A 384 -12.47 6.23 -2.97
CA LEU A 384 -11.87 5.01 -3.51
C LEU A 384 -11.83 5.01 -5.04
N LEU A 385 -12.68 5.80 -5.73
CA LEU A 385 -12.60 5.94 -7.19
C LEU A 385 -11.39 6.76 -7.61
N ILE A 386 -10.97 7.70 -6.75
CA ILE A 386 -9.73 8.46 -6.91
C ILE A 386 -8.50 7.54 -6.95
N LEU A 387 -8.55 6.35 -6.34
CA LEU A 387 -7.45 5.37 -6.45
C LEU A 387 -7.20 4.87 -7.87
N SER A 388 -8.16 4.95 -8.78
CA SER A 388 -7.93 4.54 -10.17
C SER A 388 -7.21 5.60 -10.98
N VAL A 389 -7.22 6.87 -10.55
CA VAL A 389 -6.51 7.98 -11.20
C VAL A 389 -4.99 7.71 -11.32
N PRO A 390 -4.28 7.22 -10.29
CA PRO A 390 -2.88 6.81 -10.38
C PRO A 390 -2.55 5.81 -11.50
N LEU A 391 -3.38 4.78 -11.76
CA LEU A 391 -3.12 3.83 -12.86
C LEU A 391 -3.10 4.54 -14.21
N ILE A 392 -4.00 5.49 -14.36
CA ILE A 392 -4.27 6.12 -15.64
C ILE A 392 -3.20 7.18 -15.90
N VAL A 393 -2.76 7.91 -14.87
CA VAL A 393 -1.87 9.08 -14.97
C VAL A 393 -0.41 8.72 -15.16
N ASP A 394 0.02 7.57 -14.66
CA ASP A 394 1.37 7.07 -14.87
C ASP A 394 1.72 6.94 -16.38
N GLU A 395 0.71 6.91 -17.25
CA GLU A 395 0.85 6.83 -18.70
C GLU A 395 0.78 8.20 -19.42
N LEU A 396 0.31 9.30 -18.81
CA LEU A 396 -0.29 10.42 -19.59
C LEU A 396 0.35 11.79 -19.58
N ALA A 397 0.96 12.24 -18.48
CA ALA A 397 1.27 13.66 -18.32
C ALA A 397 2.42 13.92 -17.34
N PRO A 398 3.07 15.11 -17.40
CA PRO A 398 4.02 15.54 -16.36
C PRO A 398 3.36 15.49 -14.99
N ARG A 399 3.91 14.62 -14.15
CA ARG A 399 3.26 14.02 -12.97
C ARG A 399 2.96 14.97 -11.81
N TRP A 400 3.09 16.29 -11.95
CA TRP A 400 2.94 17.29 -10.87
C TRP A 400 1.57 17.99 -10.85
N ALA A 401 0.91 18.18 -11.99
CA ALA A 401 -0.32 19.01 -12.09
C ALA A 401 -1.56 18.37 -11.45
N LEU A 402 -1.59 17.04 -11.32
CA LEU A 402 -2.79 16.31 -10.92
C LEU A 402 -2.94 16.14 -9.40
N TRP A 403 -1.83 16.18 -8.65
CA TRP A 403 -1.84 15.90 -7.21
C TRP A 403 -2.21 17.09 -6.35
N ILE A 404 -2.07 18.31 -6.89
CA ILE A 404 -2.67 19.53 -6.32
C ILE A 404 -4.18 19.35 -6.19
N VAL A 405 -4.82 18.63 -7.13
CA VAL A 405 -6.27 18.36 -7.08
C VAL A 405 -6.56 17.22 -6.11
N THR A 406 -5.89 16.08 -6.21
CA THR A 406 -6.21 14.91 -5.37
C THR A 406 -5.91 15.12 -3.89
N PHE A 407 -4.74 15.66 -3.55
CA PHE A 407 -4.35 15.91 -2.16
C PHE A 407 -4.78 17.29 -1.68
N GLY A 408 -4.93 18.28 -2.57
CA GLY A 408 -5.61 19.53 -2.22
C GLY A 408 -7.02 19.25 -1.71
N LEU A 409 -7.77 18.33 -2.32
CA LEU A 409 -9.09 17.94 -1.80
C LEU A 409 -9.00 17.18 -0.46
N LEU A 410 -8.09 16.22 -0.28
CA LEU A 410 -7.89 15.54 1.01
C LEU A 410 -7.47 16.50 2.14
N ALA A 411 -6.58 17.45 1.85
CA ALA A 411 -6.10 18.47 2.79
C ALA A 411 -7.20 19.50 3.08
N ILE A 412 -7.89 20.02 2.06
CA ILE A 412 -8.99 20.98 2.22
C ILE A 412 -10.14 20.33 3.02
N PHE A 413 -10.54 19.10 2.72
CA PHE A 413 -11.64 18.42 3.44
C PHE A 413 -11.23 17.94 4.84
N GLY A 414 -9.98 17.49 5.03
CA GLY A 414 -9.43 17.11 6.34
C GLY A 414 -9.29 18.31 7.28
N VAL A 415 -8.72 19.41 6.78
CA VAL A 415 -8.51 20.66 7.53
C VAL A 415 -9.84 21.36 7.83
N THR A 416 -10.78 21.44 6.88
CA THR A 416 -12.09 22.07 7.13
C THR A 416 -12.91 21.34 8.19
N ARG A 417 -12.82 20.00 8.29
CA ARG A 417 -13.45 19.24 9.40
C ARG A 417 -12.70 19.35 10.72
N LEU A 418 -11.36 19.44 10.70
CA LEU A 418 -10.54 19.75 11.88
C LEU A 418 -10.92 21.10 12.50
N VAL A 419 -11.21 22.11 11.67
CA VAL A 419 -11.63 23.45 12.12
C VAL A 419 -13.08 23.45 12.63
N ARG A 420 -14.01 22.77 11.94
CA ARG A 420 -15.45 22.78 12.32
C ARG A 420 -15.78 22.05 13.62
N SER A 421 -14.98 21.06 14.01
CA SER A 421 -15.23 20.23 15.20
C SER A 421 -14.60 20.78 16.49
N ARG A 422 -14.05 22.00 16.45
CA ARG A 422 -13.59 22.77 17.62
C ARG A 422 -14.64 23.68 18.23
N ARG A 423 -15.87 23.74 17.70
CA ARG A 423 -16.96 24.37 18.46
C ARG A 423 -17.39 23.38 19.54
N PRO A 424 -17.08 23.60 20.83
CA PRO A 424 -17.89 22.98 21.86
C PRO A 424 -19.33 23.38 21.56
N ALA A 425 -20.27 22.45 21.73
CA ALA A 425 -21.65 22.84 21.93
C ALA A 425 -21.61 23.84 23.07
N SER A 426 -21.74 25.13 22.76
CA SER A 426 -22.07 26.13 23.76
C SER A 426 -23.30 25.57 24.46
N ALA A 427 -23.14 25.28 25.74
CA ALA A 427 -24.22 24.87 26.61
C ALA A 427 -25.37 25.86 26.38
N GLY A 428 -26.44 25.36 25.75
CA GLY A 428 -27.73 25.99 25.85
C GLY A 428 -28.20 25.75 27.27
N GLY A 429 -28.06 26.78 28.09
CA GLY A 429 -28.58 26.93 29.44
C GLY A 429 -28.76 28.41 29.66
#